data_AF-T1H4A4-F1
#
_entry.id   AF-T1H4A4-F1
#
_cell.length_a   1.000
_cell.length_b   1.000
_cell.length_c   1.000
_cell.angle_alpha   90.00
_cell.angle_beta   90.00
_cell.angle_gamma   90.00
#
_symmetry.space_group_name_H-M   'P 1'
#
loop_
_entity.id
_entity.type
_entity.pdbx_description
1 polymer ?
#
loop_
_entity_poly.entity_id
_entity_poly.type
_entity_poly.pdbx_seq_one_letter_code
_entity_poly.pdbx_strand_id
1 'polypeptide(L)'
;MADYALLLFDKIAEVNTHSFNNFKLRVGINIGPVVAGVIGARKPQYDIWGNAVNVASRMDSTGVVDKIQVTQEVNDILTTRGYTLTCRGNVE
;
A
#
# COMPACT_ATOMS: atom_id res chain seq x y z
N MET A 1 4.76 7.01 -5.06
CA MET A 1 3.90 6.00 -4.41
C MET A 1 3.57 6.40 -2.98
N ALA A 2 4.56 6.73 -2.14
CA ALA A 2 4.30 7.25 -0.79
C ALA A 2 3.41 8.51 -0.80
N ASP A 3 3.68 9.50 -1.66
CA ASP A 3 2.83 10.70 -1.77
C ASP A 3 1.39 10.37 -2.15
N TYR A 4 1.21 9.41 -3.08
CA TYR A 4 -0.12 8.99 -3.48
C TYR A 4 -0.88 8.35 -2.31
N ALA A 5 -0.20 7.51 -1.51
CA ALA A 5 -0.79 6.94 -0.31
C ALA A 5 -1.19 8.03 0.71
N LEU A 6 -0.34 9.04 0.92
CA LEU A 6 -0.65 10.18 1.79
C LEU A 6 -1.88 10.97 1.29
N LEU A 7 -1.94 11.25 -0.02
CA LEU A 7 -3.09 11.92 -0.63
C LEU A 7 -4.40 11.12 -0.50
N LEU A 8 -4.34 9.78 -0.48
CA LEU A 8 -5.53 8.95 -0.24
C LEU A 8 -6.08 9.12 1.18
N PHE A 9 -5.21 9.34 2.18
CA PHE A 9 -5.64 9.63 3.55
C PHE A 9 -6.38 10.97 3.62
N ASP A 10 -5.84 12.01 2.99
CA ASP A 10 -6.50 13.31 2.90
C ASP A 10 -7.87 13.20 2.22
N LYS A 11 -7.94 12.40 1.14
CA LYS A 11 -9.19 12.22 0.41
C LYS A 11 -10.23 11.45 1.23
N ILE A 12 -9.84 10.45 2.02
CA ILE A 12 -10.76 9.75 2.91
C ILE A 12 -11.28 10.65 4.02
N ALA A 13 -10.44 11.55 4.57
CA ALA A 13 -10.89 12.54 5.53
C ALA A 13 -11.97 13.48 4.93
N GLU A 14 -11.80 13.91 3.68
CA GLU A 14 -12.80 14.70 2.97
C GLU A 14 -14.11 13.92 2.73
N VAL A 15 -14.02 12.65 2.34
CA VAL A 15 -15.20 11.79 2.15
C VAL A 15 -15.94 11.58 3.47
N ASN A 16 -15.22 11.33 4.57
CA ASN A 16 -15.81 11.17 5.89
C ASN A 16 -16.56 12.42 6.37
N THR A 17 -16.15 13.62 5.93
CA THR A 17 -16.84 14.87 6.27
C THR A 17 -18.23 14.96 5.62
N HIS A 18 -18.39 14.38 4.44
CA HIS A 18 -19.63 14.46 3.65
C HIS A 18 -20.45 13.16 3.69
N SER A 19 -19.96 12.14 4.37
CA SER A 19 -20.60 10.85 4.51
C SER A 19 -21.07 10.62 5.94
N PHE A 20 -22.17 9.90 6.13
CA PHE A 20 -22.64 9.49 7.46
C PHE A 20 -21.83 8.31 8.02
N ASN A 21 -20.65 8.03 7.46
CA ASN A 21 -19.76 6.93 7.81
C ASN A 21 -18.37 7.45 8.14
N ASN A 22 -17.61 6.66 8.90
CA ASN A 22 -16.21 6.91 9.19
C ASN A 22 -15.35 5.81 8.57
N PHE A 23 -15.00 6.00 7.30
CA PHE A 23 -14.12 5.11 6.59
C PHE A 23 -12.70 5.25 7.11
N LYS A 24 -12.05 4.10 7.32
CA LYS A 24 -10.65 4.05 7.73
C LYS A 24 -9.82 3.41 6.63
N LEU A 25 -8.59 3.86 6.49
CA LEU A 25 -7.68 3.37 5.47
C LEU A 25 -6.49 2.68 6.09
N ARG A 26 -6.03 1.63 5.42
CA ARG A 26 -4.77 0.99 5.68
C ARG A 26 -4.09 0.75 4.35
N VAL A 27 -2.77 0.94 4.32
CA VAL A 27 -1.98 0.80 3.09
C VAL A 27 -0.73 -0.01 3.37
N GLY A 28 -0.48 -1.04 2.56
CA GLY A 28 0.78 -1.77 2.51
C GLY A 28 1.57 -1.41 1.25
N ILE A 29 2.86 -1.11 1.40
CA ILE A 29 3.75 -0.82 0.27
C ILE A 29 4.93 -1.78 0.29
N ASN A 30 5.21 -2.38 -0.87
CA ASN A 30 6.41 -3.14 -1.12
C ASN A 30 6.97 -2.81 -2.51
N ILE A 31 8.25 -3.09 -2.72
CA ILE A 31 8.90 -3.01 -4.03
C ILE A 31 9.51 -4.37 -4.38
N GLY A 32 9.53 -4.72 -5.66
CA GLY A 32 10.17 -5.94 -6.13
C GLY A 32 9.73 -6.31 -7.54
N PRO A 33 10.32 -7.37 -8.12
CA PRO A 33 9.95 -7.85 -9.45
C PRO A 33 8.53 -8.41 -9.46
N VAL A 34 7.81 -8.15 -10.55
CA VAL A 34 6.44 -8.62 -10.79
C VAL A 34 6.31 -9.20 -12.19
N VAL A 35 5.34 -10.09 -12.37
CA VAL A 35 4.90 -10.60 -13.66
C VAL A 35 3.57 -9.93 -13.98
N ALA A 36 3.47 -9.31 -15.14
CA ALA A 36 2.24 -8.70 -15.62
C ALA A 36 1.69 -9.48 -16.83
N GLY A 37 0.37 -9.54 -16.97
CA GLY A 37 -0.25 -10.21 -18.10
C GLY A 37 -1.71 -9.85 -18.28
N VAL A 38 -2.28 -10.29 -19.40
CA VAL A 38 -3.71 -10.18 -19.69
C VAL A 38 -4.31 -11.58 -19.68
N ILE A 39 -5.32 -11.81 -18.84
CA ILE A 39 -6.03 -13.09 -18.75
C ILE A 39 -7.40 -12.97 -19.41
N GLY A 40 -7.81 -14.05 -20.09
CA GLY A 40 -9.16 -14.19 -20.63
C GLY A 40 -9.27 -13.82 -22.10
N ALA A 41 -9.74 -14.76 -22.93
CA ALA A 41 -9.85 -14.56 -24.36
C ALA A 41 -11.07 -13.70 -24.78
N ARG A 42 -12.19 -13.79 -24.04
CA ARG A 42 -13.43 -13.05 -24.35
C ARG A 42 -13.60 -11.77 -23.54
N LYS A 43 -13.04 -11.72 -22.34
CA LYS A 43 -13.04 -10.56 -21.43
C LYS A 43 -11.62 -10.40 -20.91
N PRO A 44 -10.75 -9.71 -21.66
CA PRO A 44 -9.36 -9.54 -21.26
C PRO A 44 -9.28 -8.69 -19.98
N GLN A 45 -8.54 -9.17 -18.99
CA GLN A 45 -8.27 -8.47 -17.74
C GLN A 45 -6.76 -8.38 -17.54
N TYR A 46 -6.26 -7.15 -17.39
CA TYR A 46 -4.87 -6.92 -17.00
C TYR A 46 -4.71 -7.16 -15.50
N ASP A 47 -3.69 -7.92 -15.14
CA ASP A 47 -3.40 -8.25 -13.74
C ASP A 47 -1.89 -8.50 -13.54
N ILE A 48 -1.45 -8.43 -12.28
CA ILE A 48 -0.06 -8.57 -11.86
C ILE A 48 0.08 -9.64 -10.77
N TRP A 49 1.12 -10.47 -10.88
CA TRP A 49 1.43 -11.53 -9.91
C TRP A 49 2.90 -11.50 -9.51
N GLY A 50 3.22 -12.25 -8.46
CA GLY A 50 4.59 -12.48 -8.00
C GLY A 50 4.73 -12.26 -6.50
N ASN A 51 5.89 -12.67 -5.98
CA ASN A 51 6.16 -12.56 -4.54
C ASN A 51 6.09 -11.11 -4.04
N ALA A 52 6.50 -10.13 -4.85
CA ALA A 52 6.43 -8.71 -4.47
C ALA A 52 5.00 -8.25 -4.17
N VAL A 53 4.01 -8.75 -4.93
CA VAL A 53 2.58 -8.47 -4.71
C VAL A 53 2.08 -9.15 -3.44
N ASN A 54 2.50 -10.39 -3.17
CA ASN A 54 2.15 -11.11 -1.95
C ASN A 54 2.73 -10.45 -0.69
N VAL A 55 3.96 -9.92 -0.77
CA VAL A 55 4.57 -9.15 0.32
C VAL A 55 3.84 -7.82 0.53
N ALA A 56 3.47 -7.09 -0.55
CA ALA A 56 2.65 -5.89 -0.43
C ALA A 56 1.29 -6.18 0.25
N SER A 57 0.64 -7.27 -0.17
CA SER A 57 -0.61 -7.74 0.43
C SER A 57 -0.44 -8.08 1.91
N ARG A 58 0.69 -8.68 2.31
CA ARG A 58 1.02 -8.90 3.73
C ARG A 58 1.27 -7.62 4.50
N MET A 59 1.92 -6.62 3.90
CA MET A 59 2.11 -5.31 4.54
C MET A 59 0.77 -4.61 4.79
N ASP A 60 -0.21 -4.77 3.90
CA ASP A 60 -1.57 -4.30 4.16
C ASP A 60 -2.24 -5.15 5.24
N SER A 61 -2.34 -6.47 5.07
CA SER A 61 -3.14 -7.31 5.98
C SER A 61 -2.66 -7.26 7.44
N THR A 62 -1.35 -7.19 7.66
CA THR A 62 -0.70 -7.06 8.99
C THR A 62 -0.53 -5.61 9.46
N GLY A 63 -0.92 -4.66 8.62
CA GLY A 63 -0.84 -3.23 8.88
C GLY A 63 -1.82 -2.76 9.96
N VAL A 64 -1.43 -1.69 10.62
CA VAL A 64 -2.31 -0.97 11.56
C VAL A 64 -3.19 -0.01 10.77
N VAL A 65 -4.47 0.04 11.15
CA VAL A 65 -5.43 0.99 10.56
C VAL A 65 -4.95 2.43 10.77
N ASP A 66 -5.25 3.29 9.80
CA ASP A 66 -4.84 4.70 9.75
C ASP A 66 -3.32 4.89 9.60
N LYS A 67 -2.61 3.87 9.10
CA LYS A 67 -1.17 3.92 8.84
C LYS A 67 -0.80 3.31 7.49
N ILE A 68 0.40 3.69 7.03
CA ILE A 68 1.09 3.08 5.89
C ILE A 68 2.18 2.17 6.45
N GLN A 69 2.12 0.88 6.13
CA GLN A 69 3.18 -0.07 6.46
C GLN A 69 4.02 -0.36 5.22
N VAL A 70 5.34 -0.36 5.39
CA VAL A 70 6.30 -0.56 4.30
C VAL A 70 7.31 -1.63 4.68
N THR A 71 7.89 -2.30 3.67
CA THR A 71 9.04 -3.19 3.89
C THR A 71 10.32 -2.41 4.16
N GLN A 72 11.35 -3.10 4.69
CA GLN A 72 12.65 -2.48 4.98
C GLN A 72 13.28 -1.86 3.74
N GLU A 73 13.20 -2.53 2.59
CA GLU A 73 13.75 -2.05 1.32
C GLU A 73 13.10 -0.73 0.89
N VAL A 74 11.78 -0.60 1.08
CA VAL A 74 11.05 0.64 0.82
C VAL A 74 11.43 1.73 1.83
N ASN A 75 11.58 1.37 3.11
CA ASN A 75 12.04 2.30 4.15
C ASN A 75 13.40 2.92 3.79
N ASP A 76 14.36 2.11 3.34
CA ASP A 76 15.69 2.59 2.98
C ASP A 76 15.62 3.62 1.84
N ILE A 77 14.78 3.35 0.83
CA ILE A 77 14.54 4.30 -0.28
C ILE A 77 13.85 5.57 0.24
N LEU A 78 12.81 5.46 1.07
CA LEU A 78 12.05 6.62 1.54
C LEU A 78 12.85 7.51 2.49
N THR A 79 13.72 6.92 3.30
CA THR A 79 14.61 7.66 4.21
C THR A 79 15.54 8.58 3.41
N THR A 80 16.09 8.10 2.28
CA THR A 80 16.92 8.95 1.39
C THR A 80 16.16 10.10 0.75
N ARG A 81 14.83 10.01 0.69
CA ARG A 81 13.94 11.03 0.13
C ARG A 81 13.36 11.98 1.19
N GLY A 82 13.78 11.85 2.45
CA GLY A 82 13.40 12.75 3.54
C GLY A 82 12.07 12.40 4.23
N TYR A 83 11.50 11.21 4.00
CA TYR A 83 10.34 10.77 4.77
C TYR A 83 10.77 10.32 6.17
N THR A 84 9.94 10.62 7.16
CA THR A 84 10.12 10.12 8.53
C THR A 84 9.31 8.84 8.70
N LEU A 85 9.98 7.75 9.06
CA LEU A 85 9.35 6.45 9.32
C LEU A 85 9.67 6.00 10.75
N THR A 86 8.81 5.15 11.30
CA THR A 86 9.02 4.53 12.62
C THR A 86 9.08 3.02 12.46
N CYS A 87 10.04 2.38 13.14
CA CYS A 87 10.16 0.93 13.10
C CYS A 87 8.98 0.28 13.84
N ARG A 88 8.22 -0.55 13.13
CA ARG A 88 7.08 -1.31 13.69
C ARG A 88 7.52 -2.50 14.53
N GLY A 89 8.75 -2.98 14.35
CA GLY A 89 9.24 -4.24 14.88
C GLY A 89 8.96 -5.42 13.94
N ASN A 90 9.22 -6.63 14.42
CA ASN A 90 9.03 -7.84 13.62
C ASN A 90 7.54 -8.09 13.33
N VAL A 91 7.26 -8.57 12.13
CA VAL A 91 5.94 -8.98 11.65
C VAL A 91 6.03 -10.47 11.38
N GLU A 92 5.22 -11.27 12.07
CA GLU A 92 5.08 -12.71 11.81
C GLU A 92 4.25 -13.00 10.55
#